data_AF-A0A258BKJ0-F1
#
_entry.id   AF-A0A258BKJ0-F1
#
_cell.length_a   1.000
_cell.length_b   1.000
_cell.length_c   1.000
_cell.angle_alpha   90.00
_cell.angle_beta   90.00
_cell.angle_gamma   90.00
#
_symmetry.space_group_name_H-M   'P 1'
#
loop_
_entity.id
_entity.type
_entity.pdbx_description
1 polymer ?
#
loop_
_entity_poly.entity_id
_entity_poly.type
_entity_poly.pdbx_seq_one_letter_code
_entity_poly.pdbx_strand_id
1 'polypeptide(L)'
;MIRAALAHAEDLLGQVALKDAAPRPIGRLVSHEGGMLEVTGFNRPIGTGARVHAVDGSFARAEVIGFRGGRTILVPLDEGAP
;
A
#
# COMPACT_ATOMS: atom_id res chain seq x y z
N MET A 1 -39.62 0.54 -13.76
CA MET A 1 -38.21 0.36 -14.16
C MET A 1 -37.22 0.60 -13.02
N ILE A 2 -37.32 1.70 -12.26
CA ILE A 2 -36.40 2.02 -11.14
C ILE A 2 -36.26 0.89 -10.10
N ARG A 3 -37.37 0.23 -9.73
CA ARG A 3 -37.36 -0.85 -8.72
C ARG A 3 -36.54 -2.07 -9.13
N ALA A 4 -36.57 -2.44 -10.42
CA ALA A 4 -35.80 -3.57 -10.94
C ALA A 4 -34.30 -3.23 -11.01
N ALA A 5 -33.96 -2.00 -11.37
CA ALA A 5 -32.58 -1.51 -11.37
C ALA A 5 -31.99 -1.49 -9.94
N LEU A 6 -32.79 -1.09 -8.94
CA LEU A 6 -32.36 -1.08 -7.54
C LEU A 6 -32.09 -2.50 -7.01
N ALA A 7 -33.02 -3.43 -7.26
CA ALA A 7 -32.87 -4.83 -6.86
C ALA A 7 -31.64 -5.49 -7.52
N HIS A 8 -31.36 -5.15 -8.78
CA HIS A 8 -30.17 -5.64 -9.46
C HIS A 8 -28.88 -5.06 -8.88
N ALA A 9 -28.88 -3.78 -8.50
CA ALA A 9 -27.73 -3.16 -7.85
C ALA A 9 -27.47 -3.75 -6.45
N GLU A 10 -28.52 -4.05 -5.69
CA GLU A 10 -28.41 -4.73 -4.39
C GLU A 10 -27.80 -6.13 -4.52
N ASP A 11 -28.21 -6.90 -5.52
CA ASP A 11 -27.66 -8.24 -5.79
C ASP A 11 -26.17 -8.17 -6.19
N LEU A 12 -25.80 -7.22 -7.07
CA LEU A 12 -24.41 -7.01 -7.47
C LEU A 12 -23.53 -6.56 -6.29
N LEU A 13 -24.00 -5.60 -5.48
CA LEU A 13 -23.24 -5.08 -4.35
C LEU A 13 -23.18 -6.08 -3.18
N GLY A 14 -24.21 -6.90 -3.00
CA GLY A 14 -24.24 -7.95 -1.98
C GLY A 14 -23.17 -9.04 -2.18
N GLN A 15 -22.67 -9.19 -3.42
CA GLN A 15 -21.56 -10.09 -3.76
C GLN A 15 -20.18 -9.47 -3.48
N VAL A 16 -20.11 -8.16 -3.22
CA VAL A 16 -18.85 -7.49 -2.87
C VAL A 16 -18.51 -7.82 -1.42
N ALA A 17 -17.53 -8.70 -1.22
CA ALA A 17 -17.04 -9.03 0.11
C ALA A 17 -16.29 -7.82 0.71
N LEU A 18 -16.99 -7.03 1.53
CA LEU A 18 -16.42 -5.90 2.28
C LEU A 18 -15.78 -6.33 3.61
N LYS A 19 -15.79 -7.63 3.95
CA LYS A 19 -15.32 -8.13 5.25
C LYS A 19 -13.87 -7.76 5.58
N ASP A 20 -13.07 -7.49 4.54
CA ASP A 20 -11.67 -7.08 4.65
C ASP A 20 -11.44 -5.62 4.17
N ALA A 21 -12.50 -4.81 4.10
CA ALA A 21 -12.45 -3.40 3.66
C ALA A 21 -11.87 -2.47 4.74
N ALA A 22 -10.70 -2.84 5.28
CA ALA A 22 -9.90 -1.94 6.08
C ALA A 22 -9.32 -0.83 5.18
N PRO A 23 -9.11 0.39 5.71
CA PRO A 23 -8.37 1.41 4.99
C PRO A 23 -7.04 0.87 4.50
N ARG A 24 -6.71 1.14 3.24
CA ARG A 24 -5.40 0.76 2.70
C ARG A 24 -4.31 1.49 3.50
N PRO A 25 -3.37 0.79 4.14
CA PRO A 25 -2.27 1.44 4.85
C PRO A 25 -1.37 2.14 3.82
N ILE A 26 -1.13 3.44 4.02
CA ILE A 26 -0.28 4.26 3.17
C ILE A 26 0.66 5.02 4.09
N GLY A 27 1.94 5.04 3.73
CA GLY A 27 2.94 5.89 4.37
C GLY A 27 3.56 6.87 3.40
N ARG A 28 4.55 7.61 3.89
CA ARG A 28 5.32 8.57 3.10
C ARG A 28 6.81 8.27 3.21
N LEU A 29 7.47 8.16 2.06
CA LEU A 29 8.92 8.11 1.95
C LEU A 29 9.52 9.43 2.46
N VAL A 30 10.45 9.35 3.41
CA VAL A 30 11.09 10.52 4.03
C VAL A 30 12.60 10.54 3.87
N SER A 31 13.22 9.42 3.49
CA SER A 31 14.64 9.35 3.11
C SER A 31 14.89 8.18 2.17
N HIS A 32 15.85 8.35 1.26
CA HIS A 32 16.45 7.30 0.44
C HIS A 32 17.97 7.41 0.58
N GLU A 33 18.59 6.48 1.32
CA GLU A 33 20.03 6.52 1.61
C GLU A 33 20.57 5.09 1.74
N GLY A 34 21.74 4.83 1.15
CA GLY A 34 22.45 3.54 1.32
C GLY A 34 21.67 2.32 0.80
N GLY A 35 20.83 2.50 -0.23
CA GLY A 35 19.97 1.45 -0.77
C GLY A 35 18.73 1.15 0.08
N MET A 36 18.40 2.04 1.02
CA MET A 36 17.34 1.86 2.00
C MET A 36 16.35 3.01 1.95
N LEU A 37 15.09 2.70 2.22
CA LEU A 37 13.98 3.65 2.18
C LEU A 37 13.39 3.81 3.57
N GLU A 38 13.42 5.02 4.10
CA GLU A 38 12.82 5.33 5.40
C GLU A 38 11.41 5.89 5.20
N VAL A 39 10.43 5.31 5.90
CA VAL A 39 9.01 5.56 5.69
C VAL A 39 8.30 5.89 7.01
N THR A 40 7.45 6.91 6.96
CA THR A 40 6.56 7.30 8.06
C THR A 40 5.13 6.84 7.79
N GLY A 41 4.36 6.49 8.83
CA GLY A 41 2.94 6.12 8.69
C GLY A 41 2.68 4.73 8.09
N PHE A 42 3.71 3.93 7.83
CA PHE A 42 3.59 2.58 7.28
C PHE A 42 4.02 1.49 8.28
N ASN A 43 3.31 1.38 9.41
CA ASN A 43 3.65 0.44 10.48
C ASN A 43 3.13 -0.96 10.14
N ARG A 44 3.92 -1.72 9.37
CA ARG A 44 3.60 -3.09 8.97
C ARG A 44 4.70 -4.04 9.42
N PRO A 45 4.38 -5.32 9.70
CA PRO A 45 5.38 -6.30 10.14
C PRO A 45 6.55 -6.44 9.15
N ILE A 46 7.71 -6.84 9.66
CA ILE A 46 8.85 -7.28 8.85
C ILE A 46 8.39 -8.38 7.87
N GLY A 47 8.87 -8.34 6.63
CA GLY A 47 8.42 -9.21 5.54
C GLY A 47 7.21 -8.67 4.78
N THR A 48 6.61 -7.55 5.21
CA THR A 48 5.48 -6.95 4.47
C THR A 48 5.99 -6.31 3.17
N GLY A 49 5.45 -6.77 2.05
CA GLY A 49 5.64 -6.11 0.76
C GLY A 49 4.94 -4.75 0.67
N ALA A 50 5.59 -3.80 0.00
CA ALA A 50 5.11 -2.46 -0.25
C ALA A 50 5.31 -2.06 -1.72
N ARG A 51 4.55 -1.05 -2.16
CA ARG A 51 4.79 -0.33 -3.41
C ARG A 51 5.14 1.11 -3.07
N VAL A 52 6.27 1.57 -3.57
CA VAL A 52 6.76 2.94 -3.42
C VAL A 52 6.44 3.66 -4.72
N HIS A 53 5.48 4.58 -4.68
CA HIS A 53 5.01 5.32 -5.85
C HIS A 53 5.87 6.55 -6.07
N ALA A 54 6.37 6.71 -7.30
CA ALA A 54 7.07 7.91 -7.75
C ALA A 54 6.11 8.93 -8.35
N VAL A 55 6.58 10.17 -8.48
CA VAL A 55 5.78 11.30 -8.98
C VAL A 55 5.38 11.16 -10.46
N ASP A 56 6.14 10.38 -11.23
CA ASP A 56 5.88 10.10 -12.64
C ASP A 56 4.84 8.98 -12.85
N GLY A 57 4.29 8.43 -11.77
CA GLY A 57 3.32 7.34 -11.79
C GLY A 57 3.94 5.94 -11.81
N SER A 58 5.26 5.83 -11.93
CA SER A 58 5.96 4.55 -11.76
C SER A 58 5.94 4.11 -10.29
N PHE A 59 6.29 2.84 -10.05
CA PHE A 59 6.48 2.34 -8.70
C PHE A 59 7.61 1.32 -8.64
N ALA A 60 8.26 1.26 -7.49
CA ALA A 60 9.16 0.16 -7.13
C ALA A 60 8.51 -0.71 -6.05
N ARG A 61 8.79 -2.02 -6.11
CA ARG A 61 8.50 -2.96 -5.04
C ARG A 61 9.54 -2.81 -3.94
N ALA A 62 9.09 -2.96 -2.71
CA ALA A 62 9.95 -2.90 -1.53
C ALA A 62 9.44 -3.84 -0.44
N GLU A 63 10.28 -4.14 0.54
CA GLU A 63 9.94 -5.00 1.68
C GLU A 63 10.33 -4.34 3.00
N VAL A 64 9.47 -4.44 4.02
CA VAL A 64 9.80 -4.01 5.39
C VAL A 64 10.87 -4.93 5.95
N ILE A 65 12.05 -4.38 6.24
CA ILE A 65 13.14 -5.15 6.85
C ILE A 65 13.42 -4.78 8.31
N GLY A 66 12.84 -3.69 8.80
CA GLY A 66 13.04 -3.27 10.18
C GLY A 66 12.47 -1.90 10.49
N PHE A 67 12.85 -1.38 11.66
CA PHE A 67 12.41 -0.09 12.17
C PHE A 67 13.57 0.66 12.81
N ARG A 68 13.60 1.98 12.67
CA ARG A 68 14.60 2.85 13.28
C ARG A 68 13.97 4.19 13.66
N GLY A 69 14.14 4.63 14.90
CA GLY A 69 13.60 5.92 15.36
C GLY A 69 12.09 6.08 15.17
N GLY A 70 11.32 4.99 15.30
CA GLY A 70 9.87 4.99 15.08
C GLY A 70 9.44 5.05 13.60
N ARG A 71 10.38 4.88 12.66
CA ARG A 71 10.13 4.83 11.22
C ARG A 71 10.32 3.41 10.71
N THR A 72 9.54 3.07 9.70
CA THR A 72 9.66 1.80 8.97
C THR A 72 10.80 1.92 7.98
N ILE A 73 11.62 0.87 7.89
CA ILE A 73 12.71 0.80 6.93
C ILE A 73 12.37 -0.26 5.89
N LEU A 74 12.39 0.13 4.63
CA LEU A 74 12.21 -0.75 3.49
C LEU A 74 13.51 -0.94 2.71
N VAL A 75 13.65 -2.10 2.08
CA VAL A 75 14.63 -2.32 1.00
C VAL A 75 13.89 -2.37 -0.35
N PRO A 76 14.34 -1.65 -1.39
CA PRO A 76 13.84 -1.82 -2.75
C PRO A 76 14.15 -3.22 -3.29
N LEU A 77 13.24 -3.77 -4.09
CA LEU A 77 13.37 -5.09 -4.73
C LEU A 77 13.60 -4.99 -6.25
N ASP A 78 13.52 -3.78 -6.80
CA ASP A 78 13.71 -3.49 -8.22
C ASP A 78 14.96 -2.64 -8.41
N GLU A 79 15.73 -2.90 -9.48
CA GLU A 79 16.87 -2.06 -9.86
C GLU A 79 16.41 -0.66 -10.28
N GLY A 80 17.16 0.37 -9.90
CA GLY A 80 16.84 1.75 -10.24
C GLY A 80 15.59 2.31 -9.55
N ALA A 81 15.15 1.66 -8.47
CA ALA A 81 14.10 2.19 -7.59
C ALA A 81 14.46 3.62 -7.11
N PRO A 82 13.46 4.51 -6.98
CA PRO A 82 13.65 5.94 -6.71
C PRO A 82 14.34 6.23 -5.39
#